data_AF-A0A2P2JA81-F1
#
_entry.id   AF-A0A2P2JA81-F1
#
_cell.length_a   1.000
_cell.length_b   1.000
_cell.length_c   1.000
_cell.angle_alpha   90.00
_cell.angle_beta   90.00
_cell.angle_gamma   90.00
#
_symmetry.space_group_name_H-M   'P 1'
#
loop_
_entity.id
_entity.type
_entity.pdbx_description
1 polymer ?
#
loop_
_entity_poly.entity_id
_entity_poly.type
_entity_poly.pdbx_seq_one_letter_code
_entity_poly.pdbx_strand_id
1 'polypeptide(L)'
;MVAFSCCIYDGGDAERYEMDFYRETGWRGKFRKKNRFIIPSINRVNGKCPLTPLEVGMMLRGMGFDNNTSIYLASGEIYQAERHLDPLLKMFPLTYSKKSLATPDELAPFEVTSCKAFSCKVW
;
A
#
# COMPACT_ATOMS: atom_id res chain seq x y z
N MET A 1 5.58 -1.20 0.29
CA MET A 1 5.87 -1.66 1.67
C MET A 1 5.14 -0.85 2.79
N VAL A 2 3.88 -1.19 3.14
CA VAL A 2 3.16 -0.57 4.29
C VAL A 2 3.82 -0.95 5.62
N ALA A 3 4.16 -2.23 5.78
CA ALA A 3 4.81 -2.78 6.98
C ALA A 3 6.14 -2.06 7.32
N PHE A 4 6.90 -1.57 6.34
CA PHE A 4 8.20 -0.92 6.55
C PHE A 4 8.09 0.42 7.30
N SER A 5 7.00 1.14 7.11
CA SER A 5 6.77 2.46 7.72
C SER A 5 6.69 2.42 9.25
N CYS A 6 6.39 1.23 9.82
CA CYS A 6 6.12 1.03 11.24
C CYS A 6 5.07 1.99 11.81
N CYS A 7 4.12 2.39 10.96
CA CYS A 7 2.97 3.19 11.33
C CYS A 7 1.81 2.29 11.75
N ILE A 8 0.88 2.87 12.50
CA ILE A 8 -0.36 2.21 12.91
C ILE A 8 -1.50 2.83 12.09
N TYR A 9 -2.34 1.98 11.49
CA TYR A 9 -3.55 2.38 10.78
C TYR A 9 -4.80 1.81 11.47
N ASP A 10 -5.96 1.94 10.84
CA ASP A 10 -7.26 1.60 11.41
C ASP A 10 -7.57 0.09 11.45
N GLY A 11 -6.56 -0.76 11.23
CA GLY A 11 -6.67 -2.22 11.28
C GLY A 11 -6.55 -2.84 12.67
N GLY A 12 -6.26 -2.03 13.70
CA GLY A 12 -6.18 -2.48 15.10
C GLY A 12 -5.03 -3.45 15.38
N ASP A 13 -5.18 -4.27 16.42
CA ASP A 13 -4.12 -5.20 16.86
C ASP A 13 -3.84 -6.32 15.85
N ALA A 14 -4.84 -6.73 15.09
CA ALA A 14 -4.69 -7.75 14.04
C ALA A 14 -3.75 -7.28 12.92
N GLU A 15 -3.99 -6.07 12.38
CA GLU A 15 -3.10 -5.47 11.38
C GLU A 15 -1.70 -5.27 11.96
N ARG A 16 -1.60 -4.78 13.21
CA ARG A 16 -0.30 -4.58 13.85
C ARG A 16 0.53 -5.87 13.90
N TYR A 17 -0.10 -6.97 14.30
CA TYR A 17 0.55 -8.29 14.37
C TYR A 17 1.01 -8.77 13.00
N GLU A 18 0.16 -8.68 11.97
CA GLU A 18 0.53 -9.07 10.61
C GLU A 18 1.66 -8.19 10.05
N MET A 19 1.60 -6.88 10.29
CA MET A 19 2.65 -5.96 9.86
C MET A 19 3.97 -6.21 10.60
N ASP A 20 3.93 -6.60 11.88
CA ASP A 20 5.11 -7.06 12.64
C ASP A 20 5.67 -8.36 12.01
N PHE A 21 4.81 -9.32 11.67
CA PHE A 21 5.21 -10.57 11.01
C PHE A 21 5.89 -10.33 9.65
N TYR A 22 5.31 -9.49 8.80
CA TYR A 22 5.89 -9.11 7.51
C TYR A 22 7.22 -8.37 7.68
N ARG A 23 7.35 -7.50 8.70
CA ARG A 23 8.61 -6.83 9.03
C ARG A 23 9.70 -7.82 9.41
N GLU A 24 9.42 -8.75 10.30
CA GLU A 24 10.43 -9.72 10.74
C GLU A 24 10.85 -10.65 9.62
N THR A 25 9.90 -11.16 8.85
CA THR A 25 10.15 -12.09 7.74
C THR A 25 10.87 -11.41 6.58
N GLY A 26 10.53 -10.16 6.28
CA GLY A 26 11.16 -9.40 5.19
C GLY A 26 12.57 -8.89 5.53
N TRP A 27 12.84 -8.62 6.81
CA TRP A 27 13.97 -7.76 7.19
C TRP A 27 14.85 -8.26 8.33
N ARG A 28 14.72 -9.54 8.70
CA ARG A 28 15.64 -10.27 9.61
C ARG A 28 16.00 -9.44 10.86
N GLY A 29 15.01 -8.93 11.58
CA GLY A 29 15.22 -8.22 12.84
C GLY A 29 15.76 -6.78 12.74
N LYS A 30 15.79 -6.16 11.54
CA LYS A 30 16.22 -4.75 11.35
C LYS A 30 15.45 -3.77 12.25
N PHE A 31 14.19 -4.07 12.55
CA PHE A 31 13.30 -3.20 13.33
C PHE A 31 13.35 -3.46 14.84
N ARG A 32 13.82 -4.64 15.28
CA ARG A 32 13.94 -5.02 16.70
C ARG A 32 15.35 -4.79 17.30
N LYS A 33 16.21 -4.02 16.63
CA LYS A 33 17.54 -3.71 17.16
C LYS A 33 17.42 -2.89 18.45
N LYS A 34 18.15 -3.28 19.50
CA LYS A 34 18.09 -2.68 20.86
C LYS A 34 18.25 -1.15 20.90
N ASN A 35 18.97 -0.55 19.95
CA ASN A 35 19.21 0.90 19.90
C ASN A 35 18.26 1.65 18.95
N ARG A 36 17.18 1.02 18.49
CA ARG A 36 16.22 1.64 17.55
C ARG A 36 14.86 1.76 18.22
N PHE A 37 14.51 2.99 18.58
CA PHE A 37 13.18 3.33 19.07
C PHE A 37 12.31 3.75 17.88
N ILE A 38 11.17 3.08 17.72
CA ILE A 38 10.20 3.39 16.66
C ILE A 38 8.94 3.87 17.34
N ILE A 39 8.61 5.14 17.11
CA ILE A 39 7.43 5.78 17.68
C ILE A 39 6.49 6.10 16.50
N PRO A 40 5.40 5.32 16.31
CA PRO A 40 4.52 5.44 15.15
C PRO A 40 3.95 6.85 14.97
N SER A 41 3.56 7.51 16.07
CA SER A 41 2.99 8.86 16.04
C SER A 41 3.96 9.90 15.48
N ILE A 42 5.24 9.82 15.85
CA ILE A 42 6.29 10.73 15.35
C ILE A 42 6.57 10.46 13.87
N ASN A 43 6.54 9.20 13.43
CA ASN A 43 6.70 8.87 12.02
C ASN A 43 5.60 9.52 11.16
N ARG A 44 4.37 9.54 11.66
CA ARG A 44 3.23 10.12 10.94
C ARG A 44 3.34 11.63 10.82
N VAL A 45 3.66 12.32 11.91
CA VAL A 45 3.87 13.78 11.92
C VAL A 45 5.03 14.19 11.00
N ASN A 46 6.10 13.39 10.95
CA ASN A 46 7.25 13.63 10.09
C ASN A 46 7.03 13.24 8.60
N GLY A 47 5.82 12.83 8.20
CA GLY A 47 5.51 12.45 6.82
C GLY A 47 6.17 11.14 6.38
N LYS A 48 6.58 10.27 7.31
CA LYS A 48 7.20 8.97 7.00
C LYS A 48 6.16 7.85 6.79
N CYS A 49 4.91 8.08 7.18
CA CYS A 49 3.83 7.14 6.96
C CYS A 49 3.21 7.37 5.56
N PRO A 50 3.07 6.32 4.73
CA PRO A 50 2.27 6.45 3.53
C PRO A 50 0.81 6.74 3.89
N LEU A 51 0.15 7.49 3.01
CA LEU A 51 -1.28 7.80 3.16
C LEU A 51 -2.13 6.57 2.90
N THR A 52 -3.25 6.45 3.60
CA THR A 52 -4.27 5.44 3.30
C THR A 52 -5.01 5.81 2.00
N PRO A 53 -5.58 4.85 1.25
CA PRO A 53 -6.36 5.19 0.06
C PRO A 53 -7.53 6.14 0.36
N LEU A 54 -8.09 6.07 1.57
CA LEU A 54 -9.08 7.04 2.06
C LEU A 54 -8.52 8.45 2.14
N GLU A 55 -7.35 8.63 2.77
CA GLU A 55 -6.68 9.93 2.89
C GLU A 55 -6.30 10.50 1.53
N VAL A 56 -5.80 9.65 0.62
CA VAL A 56 -5.50 10.04 -0.77
C VAL A 56 -6.77 10.50 -1.48
N GLY A 57 -7.87 9.75 -1.35
CA GLY A 57 -9.15 10.14 -1.95
C GLY A 57 -9.67 11.47 -1.41
N MET A 58 -9.60 11.69 -0.10
CA MET A 58 -9.97 12.98 0.51
C MET A 58 -9.07 14.13 0.04
N MET A 59 -7.76 13.89 -0.08
CA MET A 59 -6.81 14.87 -0.59
C MET A 59 -7.15 15.27 -2.03
N LEU A 60 -7.40 14.30 -2.91
CA LEU A 60 -7.80 14.56 -4.30
C LEU A 60 -9.10 15.37 -4.38
N ARG A 61 -10.09 15.04 -3.54
CA ARG A 61 -11.32 15.83 -3.44
C ARG A 61 -11.06 17.26 -2.99
N GLY A 62 -10.19 17.46 -2.00
CA GLY A 62 -9.76 18.78 -1.54
C GLY A 62 -9.03 19.61 -2.60
N MET A 63 -8.36 18.95 -3.56
CA MET A 63 -7.73 19.61 -4.71
C MET A 63 -8.72 19.99 -5.83
N GLY A 64 -9.98 19.57 -5.73
CA GLY A 64 -11.02 19.88 -6.73
C GLY A 64 -11.25 18.79 -7.78
N PHE A 65 -10.70 17.58 -7.60
CA PHE A 65 -11.02 16.45 -8.46
C PHE A 65 -12.43 15.92 -8.17
N ASP A 66 -13.17 15.71 -9.25
CA ASP A 66 -14.57 15.26 -9.22
C ASP A 66 -14.68 13.76 -9.55
N ASN A 67 -15.92 13.24 -9.51
CA ASN A 67 -16.17 11.82 -9.74
C ASN A 67 -15.88 11.40 -11.20
N ASN A 68 -15.80 12.35 -12.14
CA ASN A 68 -15.51 12.10 -13.55
C ASN A 68 -14.00 12.02 -13.84
N THR A 69 -13.16 12.28 -12.84
CA THR A 69 -11.71 12.14 -13.00
C THR A 69 -11.32 10.66 -13.06
N SER A 70 -10.59 10.27 -14.12
CA SER A 70 -10.04 8.92 -14.23
C SER A 70 -8.80 8.76 -13.34
N ILE A 71 -8.81 7.75 -12.47
CA ILE A 71 -7.69 7.43 -11.58
C ILE A 71 -7.03 6.14 -12.03
N TYR A 72 -5.71 6.18 -12.17
CA TYR A 72 -4.91 5.02 -12.57
C TYR A 72 -4.06 4.52 -11.39
N LEU A 73 -4.40 3.35 -10.86
CA LEU A 73 -3.70 2.69 -9.77
C LEU A 73 -2.44 1.96 -10.29
N ALA A 74 -1.29 2.59 -10.08
CA ALA A 74 0.02 2.01 -10.33
C ALA A 74 0.62 1.39 -9.05
N SER A 75 -0.03 0.36 -8.51
CA SER A 75 0.41 -0.34 -7.29
C SER A 75 0.67 -1.83 -7.50
N GLY A 76 1.44 -2.41 -6.59
CA GLY A 76 1.49 -3.86 -6.37
C GLY A 76 0.22 -4.37 -5.68
N GLU A 77 0.29 -5.56 -5.10
CA GLU A 77 -0.80 -6.09 -4.28
C GLU A 77 -1.00 -5.22 -3.04
N ILE A 78 -2.24 -4.75 -2.86
CA ILE A 78 -2.62 -3.90 -1.74
C ILE A 78 -3.10 -4.80 -0.60
N TYR A 79 -2.59 -4.54 0.61
CA TYR A 79 -3.03 -5.22 1.82
C TYR A 79 -4.52 -4.99 2.04
N GLN A 80 -5.29 -6.06 2.26
CA GLN A 80 -6.75 -6.02 2.40
C GLN A 80 -7.43 -5.08 1.40
N ALA A 81 -7.11 -5.26 0.11
CA ALA A 81 -7.51 -4.35 -0.97
C ALA A 81 -9.00 -4.01 -0.97
N GLU A 82 -9.88 -5.00 -0.75
CA GLU A 82 -11.34 -4.79 -0.70
C GLU A 82 -11.72 -3.75 0.37
N ARG A 83 -11.16 -3.86 1.58
CA ARG A 83 -11.47 -2.96 2.69
C ARG A 83 -10.89 -1.56 2.46
N HIS A 84 -9.63 -1.47 2.01
CA HIS A 84 -8.94 -0.18 1.93
C HIS A 84 -9.25 0.59 0.64
N LEU A 85 -9.58 -0.09 -0.47
CA LEU A 85 -9.94 0.57 -1.73
C LEU A 85 -11.42 0.95 -1.84
N ASP A 86 -12.32 0.25 -1.13
CA ASP A 86 -13.76 0.57 -1.13
C ASP A 86 -14.08 2.07 -0.97
N PRO A 87 -13.50 2.81 0.00
CA PRO A 87 -13.77 4.25 0.09
C PRO A 87 -13.24 5.06 -1.10
N LEU A 88 -12.09 4.68 -1.68
CA LEU A 88 -11.52 5.36 -2.83
C LEU A 88 -12.41 5.15 -4.07
N LEU A 89 -12.87 3.92 -4.29
CA LEU A 89 -13.76 3.56 -5.40
C LEU A 89 -15.12 4.26 -5.30
N LYS A 90 -15.64 4.44 -4.08
CA LYS A 90 -16.87 5.22 -3.84
C LYS A 90 -16.72 6.70 -4.19
N MET A 91 -15.54 7.28 -3.95
CA MET A 91 -15.25 8.67 -4.31
C MET A 91 -14.97 8.84 -5.81
N PHE A 92 -14.28 7.87 -6.40
CA PHE A 92 -13.83 7.89 -7.79
C PHE A 92 -14.21 6.59 -8.51
N PRO A 93 -15.38 6.53 -9.15
CA PRO A 93 -15.85 5.32 -9.82
C PRO A 93 -15.00 4.96 -11.04
N LEU A 94 -14.36 5.94 -11.68
CA LEU A 94 -13.50 5.74 -12.85
C LEU A 94 -12.06 5.39 -12.44
N THR A 95 -11.92 4.32 -11.65
CA THR A 95 -10.61 3.86 -11.19
C THR A 95 -10.18 2.61 -11.95
N TYR A 96 -8.99 2.67 -12.54
CA TYR A 96 -8.40 1.61 -13.36
C TYR A 96 -7.11 1.07 -12.74
N SER A 97 -6.84 -0.22 -12.92
CA SER A 97 -5.61 -0.88 -12.43
C SER A 97 -4.80 -1.43 -13.59
N LYS A 98 -3.53 -1.78 -13.36
CA LYS A 98 -2.68 -2.40 -14.39
C LYS A 98 -3.36 -3.55 -15.16
N LYS A 99 -4.22 -4.33 -14.48
CA LYS A 99 -4.92 -5.48 -15.05
C LYS A 99 -6.12 -5.09 -15.92
N SER A 100 -6.70 -3.91 -15.70
CA SER A 100 -7.83 -3.42 -16.51
C SER A 100 -7.39 -2.60 -17.72
N LEU A 101 -6.15 -2.07 -17.73
CA LEU A 101 -5.62 -1.32 -18.87
C LEU A 101 -4.95 -2.20 -19.91
N ALA A 102 -4.11 -3.14 -19.47
CA ALA A 102 -3.30 -3.94 -20.37
C ALA A 102 -4.09 -5.14 -20.88
N THR A 103 -3.85 -5.48 -22.16
CA THR A 103 -4.30 -6.75 -22.71
C THR A 103 -3.52 -7.92 -22.07
N PRO A 104 -4.08 -9.15 -22.05
CA PRO A 104 -3.37 -10.30 -21.50
C PRO A 104 -2.00 -10.53 -22.16
N ASP A 105 -1.88 -10.26 -23.47
CA ASP A 105 -0.63 -10.41 -24.23
C ASP A 105 0.44 -9.39 -23.82
N GLU A 106 0.04 -8.15 -23.53
CA GLU A 106 0.94 -7.11 -23.01
C GLU A 106 1.32 -7.36 -21.55
N LEU A 107 0.44 -8.00 -20.78
CA LEU A 107 0.67 -8.28 -19.37
C LEU A 107 1.58 -9.51 -19.17
N ALA A 108 1.53 -10.49 -20.07
CA ALA A 108 2.31 -11.73 -20.03
C ALA A 108 3.82 -11.55 -19.71
N PRO A 109 4.57 -10.64 -20.36
CA PRO A 109 5.99 -10.42 -20.04
C PRO A 109 6.22 -9.88 -18.62
N PHE A 110 5.24 -9.20 -18.03
CA PHE A 110 5.31 -8.62 -16.68
C PHE A 110 4.80 -9.56 -15.59
N GLU A 111 4.01 -10.59 -15.94
CA GLU A 111 3.56 -11.60 -14.98
C GLU A 111 4.67 -12.58 -14.57
N VAL A 112 5.63 -12.84 -15.46
CA VAL A 112 6.73 -13.81 -15.22
C VAL A 112 7.93 -13.14 -14.53
N THR A 113 8.09 -11.82 -14.66
CA THR A 113 9.16 -11.04 -14.02
C THR A 113 8.82 -10.53 -12.62
N SER A 114 7.55 -10.62 -12.21
CA SER A 114 7.16 -10.50 -10.80
C SER A 114 7.46 -11.81 -10.04
N CYS A 115 8.75 -12.16 -10.00
CA CYS A 115 9.36 -13.11 -9.09
C CYS A 115 8.53 -14.32 -8.65
N LYS A 116 8.65 -15.40 -9.42
CA LYS A 116 8.32 -16.75 -8.94
C LYS A 116 9.55 -17.64 -8.76
N ALA A 117 10.73 -17.16 -9.14
CA ALA A 117 12.01 -17.75 -8.76
C ALA A 117 12.56 -16.98 -7.54
N PHE A 118 12.70 -17.68 -6.40
CA PHE A 118 13.39 -17.25 -5.18
C PHE A 118 14.20 -15.93 -5.33
N SER A 119 13.78 -14.86 -4.64
CA SER A 119 14.56 -13.62 -4.37
C SER A 119 14.18 -12.28 -5.06
N CYS A 120 12.92 -12.10 -5.42
CA CYS A 120 12.30 -10.77 -5.62
C CYS A 120 11.00 -10.74 -4.82
N LYS A 121 11.14 -10.78 -3.48
CA LYS A 121 10.34 -9.89 -2.65
C LYS A 121 10.77 -8.47 -3.04
N VAL A 122 10.20 -7.94 -4.11
CA VAL A 122 10.24 -6.51 -4.38
C VAL A 122 9.36 -5.88 -3.29
N TRP A 123 10.03 -5.45 -2.23
CA TRP A 123 9.76 -4.25 -1.44
C TRP A 123 8.35 -3.62 -1.54
#